data_AF-A0A1E5IPD4-F1
#
_entry.id   AF-A0A1E5IPD4-F1
#
_cell.length_a   1.000
_cell.length_b   1.000
_cell.length_c   1.000
_cell.angle_alpha   90.00
_cell.angle_beta   90.00
_cell.angle_gamma   90.00
#
_symmetry.space_group_name_H-M   'P 1'
#
loop_
_entity.id
_entity.type
_entity.pdbx_description
1 polymer ?
#
loop_
_entity_poly.entity_id
_entity_poly.type
_entity_poly.pdbx_seq_one_letter_code
_entity_poly.pdbx_strand_id
1 'polypeptide(L)' 'MFNTIGGKETFYFVHSYYGMPKDLSQASSFCNYGINFCSSVAYRNIWGSQFHPEKSGEKGLRILSNFINEVK' A
#
# COMPACT_ATOMS: atom_id res chain seq x y z
N MET A 1 -9.48 3.31 2.25
CA MET A 1 -8.15 2.97 2.83
C MET A 1 -6.95 3.80 2.28
N PHE A 2 -6.62 3.82 0.97
CA PHE A 2 -5.45 4.61 0.49
C PHE A 2 -5.72 6.09 0.13
N ASN A 3 -7.00 6.49 0.05
CA ASN A 3 -7.41 7.78 -0.52
C ASN A 3 -7.01 9.03 0.30
N THR A 4 -6.55 8.86 1.54
CA THR A 4 -6.18 9.97 2.43
C THR A 4 -4.68 10.27 2.45
N ILE A 5 -3.92 9.66 1.54
CA ILE A 5 -2.46 9.78 1.47
C ILE A 5 -2.12 10.82 0.41
N GLY A 6 -1.32 11.82 0.80
CA GLY A 6 -0.80 12.80 -0.15
C GLY A 6 0.21 12.15 -1.09
N GLY A 7 0.19 12.49 -2.38
CA GLY A 7 1.07 11.91 -3.41
C GLY A 7 2.58 12.14 -3.24
N LYS A 8 3.03 12.68 -2.10
CA LYS A 8 4.44 12.90 -1.73
C LYS A 8 4.85 12.19 -0.44
N GLU A 9 3.97 11.38 0.15
CA GLU A 9 4.29 10.63 1.37
C GLU A 9 5.18 9.40 1.06
N THR A 10 6.10 9.08 1.97
CA THR A 10 7.02 7.94 1.84
C THR A 10 6.69 6.85 2.85
N PHE A 11 6.81 5.60 2.41
CA PHE A 11 6.52 4.41 3.22
C PHE A 11 7.75 3.50 3.32
N TYR A 12 7.83 2.74 4.41
CA TYR A 12 8.96 1.85 4.68
C TYR A 12 8.79 0.49 4.00
N PHE A 13 9.77 0.12 3.18
CA PHE A 13 9.84 -1.16 2.48
C PHE A 13 11.09 -1.94 2.93
N VAL A 14 10.98 -3.26 3.07
CA VAL A 14 12.09 -4.16 3.44
C VAL A 14 11.87 -5.56 2.87
N HIS A 15 12.03 -5.73 1.56
CA HIS A 15 11.75 -7.00 0.89
C HIS A 15 12.67 -7.24 -0.32
N SER A 16 13.04 -8.51 -0.55
CA SER A 16 13.78 -8.95 -1.74
C SER A 16 12.88 -9.39 -2.89
N TYR A 17 11.63 -9.74 -2.59
CA TYR A 17 10.62 -10.17 -3.55
C TYR A 17 9.45 -9.20 -3.56
N TYR A 18 8.65 -9.23 -4.62
CA TYR A 18 7.45 -8.41 -4.75
C TYR A 18 6.33 -9.21 -5.41
N GLY A 19 5.08 -8.89 -5.08
CA GLY A 19 3.91 -9.39 -5.79
C GLY A 19 3.64 -8.59 -7.05
N MET A 20 3.30 -9.27 -8.16
CA MET A 20 2.77 -8.63 -9.35
C MET A 20 1.43 -9.29 -9.72
N PRO A 21 0.29 -8.60 -9.53
CA PRO A 21 -1.01 -9.11 -9.97
C PRO A 21 -1.02 -9.39 -11.47
N LYS A 22 -1.69 -10.47 -11.89
CA LYS A 22 -1.91 -10.73 -13.33
C LYS A 22 -2.80 -9.68 -13.97
N ASP A 23 -3.79 -9.18 -13.21
CA ASP A 23 -4.67 -8.08 -13.58
C ASP A 23 -4.23 -6.81 -12.85
N LEU A 24 -3.63 -5.88 -13.59
CA LEU A 24 -3.08 -4.64 -13.02
C LEU A 24 -4.17 -3.70 -12.48
N SER A 25 -5.44 -3.90 -12.84
CA SER A 25 -6.54 -3.10 -12.27
C SER A 25 -6.73 -3.34 -10.76
N GLN A 26 -6.17 -4.43 -10.23
CA GLN A 26 -6.18 -4.77 -8.81
C GLN A 26 -5.06 -4.06 -8.02
N ALA A 27 -4.07 -3.50 -8.70
CA ALA A 27 -3.03 -2.70 -8.07
C ALA A 27 -3.56 -1.30 -7.76
N SER A 28 -3.41 -0.87 -6.50
CA SER A 28 -3.81 0.48 -6.07
C SER A 28 -2.67 1.47 -6.08
N SER A 29 -1.43 0.99 -6.03
CA SER A 29 -0.25 1.82 -6.16
C SER A 29 0.92 1.03 -6.71
N PHE A 30 1.87 1.75 -7.32
CA PHE A 30 3.14 1.23 -7.77
C PHE A 30 4.28 1.99 -7.10
N CYS A 31 5.39 1.29 -6.87
CA CYS A 31 6.64 1.88 -6.43
C CYS A 31 7.71 1.62 -7.49
N ASN A 32 8.58 2.61 -7.70
CA ASN A 32 9.78 2.46 -8.53
C ASN A 32 11.00 2.34 -7.61
N TYR A 33 11.70 1.21 -7.69
CA TYR A 33 13.00 0.99 -7.05
C TYR A 33 13.90 0.24 -8.03
N GLY A 34 14.40 0.95 -9.06
CA GLY A 34 15.10 0.37 -10.20
C GLY A 34 14.19 -0.40 -11.17
N ILE A 35 13.11 -0.99 -10.65
CA ILE A 35 12.00 -1.59 -11.36
C ILE A 35 10.67 -1.06 -10.83
N ASN A 36 9.62 -1.10 -11.66
CA ASN A 36 8.26 -0.81 -11.22
C ASN A 36 7.61 -2.09 -10.67
N PHE A 37 7.07 -2.02 -9.46
CA PHE A 37 6.35 -3.13 -8.84
C PHE A 37 5.08 -2.65 -8.12
N CYS A 38 4.12 -3.55 -7.94
CA CYS A 38 2.90 -3.27 -7.19
C CYS A 38 3.21 -3.06 -5.72
N SER A 39 2.96 -1.84 -5.20
CA SER A 39 3.22 -1.50 -3.79
C SER A 39 2.01 -1.69 -2.89
N SER A 40 0.79 -1.67 -3.44
CA SER A 40 -0.41 -2.04 -2.71
C SER A 40 -1.51 -2.52 -3.65
N VAL A 41 -2.43 -3.32 -3.09
CA VAL A 41 -3.63 -3.82 -3.77
C VAL A 41 -4.88 -3.42 -3.00
N ALA A 42 -5.96 -3.19 -3.72
CA ALA A 42 -7.30 -3.05 -3.17
C ALA A 42 -8.27 -3.71 -4.14
N TYR A 43 -8.93 -4.76 -3.67
CA TYR A 43 -9.92 -5.47 -4.45
C TYR A 43 -11.08 -5.87 -3.55
N ARG A 44 -12.23 -5.21 -3.76
CA ARG A 44 -13.42 -5.37 -2.91
C ARG A 44 -13.06 -5.11 -1.44
N ASN A 45 -13.21 -6.10 -0.57
CA ASN A 45 -12.89 -6.04 0.86
C ASN A 45 -11.46 -6.48 1.19
N ILE A 46 -10.63 -6.77 0.18
CA ILE A 46 -9.24 -7.18 0.36
C ILE A 46 -8.33 -5.96 0.18
N TRP A 47 -7.48 -5.74 1.16
CA TRP A 47 -6.45 -4.72 1.15
C TRP A 47 -5.09 -5.37 1.43
N GLY A 48 -4.06 -4.94 0.71
CA GLY A 48 -2.69 -5.41 0.93
C GLY A 48 -1.68 -4.31 0.67
N SER A 49 -0.66 -4.21 1.52
CA SER A 49 0.47 -3.31 1.33
C SER A 49 1.77 -4.12 1.32
N GLN A 50 2.64 -3.82 0.36
CA GLN A 50 4.01 -4.34 0.34
C GLN A 50 4.92 -3.58 1.31
N PHE A 51 4.60 -2.30 1.56
CA PHE A 51 5.21 -1.51 2.62
C PHE A 51 4.63 -1.87 4.00
N HIS A 52 5.38 -1.50 5.04
CA HIS A 52 5.03 -1.67 6.44
C HIS A 52 4.41 -0.39 7.00
N PRO A 53 3.06 -0.27 7.06
CA PRO A 53 2.42 0.92 7.60
C PRO A 53 2.79 1.16 9.07
N GLU A 54 2.96 0.12 9.87
CA GLU A 54 3.39 0.21 11.28
C GLU A 54 4.80 0.79 11.46
N LYS A 55 5.66 0.65 10.44
CA LYS A 55 7.02 1.22 10.43
C LYS A 55 7.12 2.54 9.66
N SER A 56 5.99 3.05 9.16
CA SER A 56 5.94 4.25 8.33
C SER A 56 5.55 5.50 9.11
N GLY A 57 5.57 5.52 10.45
CA GLY A 57 5.24 6.72 11.24
C GLY A 57 3.80 7.23 11.03
N GLU A 58 3.57 8.54 11.14
CA GLU A 58 2.21 9.12 11.13
C GLU A 58 1.38 8.77 9.89
N LYS A 59 1.99 8.84 8.70
CA LYS A 59 1.34 8.41 7.44
C LYS A 59 0.92 6.94 7.46
N GLY A 60 1.76 6.09 8.04
CA GLY A 60 1.47 4.68 8.23
C GLY A 60 0.36 4.42 9.25
N LEU A 61 0.33 5.18 10.35
CA LEU A 61 -0.78 5.14 11.32
C LEU A 61 -2.10 5.59 10.70
N ARG A 62 -2.07 6.58 9.79
CA ARG A 62 -3.25 7.00 9.03
C ARG A 62 -3.79 5.88 8.15
N ILE A 63 -2.91 5.15 7.46
CA ILE A 63 -3.26 3.93 6.70
C ILE A 63 -3.95 2.91 7.60
N LEU A 64 -3.38 2.58 8.77
CA LEU A 64 -3.98 1.62 9.69
C LEU A 64 -5.34 2.09 10.23
N SER A 65 -5.48 3.37 10.57
CA SER A 65 -6.74 3.97 11.01
C SER A 65 -7.82 3.87 9.93
N ASN A 66 -7.46 4.17 8.68
CA ASN A 66 -8.39 4.03 7.55
C ASN A 66 -8.83 2.57 7.37
N PHE A 67 -7.91 1.61 7.49
CA PHE A 67 -8.28 0.20 7.40
C PHE A 67 -9.33 -0.18 8.45
N ILE A 68 -9.11 0.19 9.71
CA ILE A 68 -10.05 -0.08 10.80
C ILE A 68 -11.42 0.55 10.53
N ASN A 69 -11.47 1.77 9.96
CA ASN A 69 -12.73 2.44 9.66
C ASN A 69 -13.49 1.84 8.45
N GLU A 70 -12.80 1.13 7.57
CA GLU A 70 -13.36 0.50 6.36
C GLU A 70 -13.81 -0.95 6.63
N VAL A 71 -13.21 -1.61 7.62
CA VAL A 71 -13.63 -2.93 8.11
C VAL A 71 -14.83 -2.73 9.04
N LYS A 72 -16.03 -2.88 8.48
CA LYS A 72 -17.31 -2.91 9.21
C LYS A 72 -17.89 -4.31 9.23
#